data_AF-A0A9P9YIY1-F1
#
_entry.id   AF-A0A9P9YIY1-F1
#
_cell.length_a   1.000
_cell.length_b   1.000
_cell.length_c   1.000
_cell.angle_alpha   90.00
_cell.angle_beta   90.00
_cell.angle_gamma   90.00
#
_symmetry.space_group_name_H-M   'P 1'
#
loop_
_entity.id
_entity.type
_entity.pdbx_description
1 polymer ?
#
loop_
_entity_poly.entity_id
_entity_poly.type
_entity_poly.pdbx_seq_one_letter_code
_entity_poly.pdbx_strand_id
1 'polypeptide(L)'
;MATLLALSANARPSAGDAKVDPSEYHGNLSVETVLKVQQCEKDSNAMELCMRCAKVTKSDIVYPVCCSNDDGIKDWCREYVYYGNEEGQD
;
A
#
# COMPACT_ATOMS: atom_id res chain seq x y z
N MET A 1 -22.97 29.73 29.65
CA MET A 1 -23.23 29.53 28.21
C MET A 1 -22.14 28.61 27.69
N ALA A 2 -22.48 27.36 27.34
CA ALA A 2 -21.52 26.37 26.85
C ALA A 2 -21.47 26.45 25.32
N THR A 3 -20.35 26.93 24.79
CA THR A 3 -20.12 27.04 23.35
C THR A 3 -19.72 25.67 22.81
N LEU A 4 -20.65 24.98 22.16
CA LEU A 4 -20.38 23.78 21.36
C LEU A 4 -19.61 24.20 20.11
N LEU A 5 -18.30 23.94 20.08
CA LEU A 5 -17.51 24.04 18.86
C LEU A 5 -17.77 22.78 18.03
N ALA A 6 -18.56 22.95 16.97
CA ALA A 6 -18.77 21.94 15.95
C ALA A 6 -17.43 21.57 15.31
N LEU A 7 -17.05 20.28 15.39
CA LEU A 7 -15.94 19.75 14.61
C LEU A 7 -16.34 19.82 13.13
N SER A 8 -15.83 20.84 12.43
CA SER A 8 -15.86 20.84 10.97
C SER A 8 -14.90 19.75 10.48
N ALA A 9 -15.47 18.60 10.11
CA ALA A 9 -14.76 17.60 9.33
C ALA A 9 -14.45 18.22 7.96
N ASN A 10 -13.22 18.68 7.77
CA ASN A 10 -12.75 19.11 6.46
C ASN A 10 -12.71 17.88 5.55
N ALA A 11 -13.68 17.77 4.65
CA ALA A 11 -13.66 16.81 3.55
C ALA A 11 -12.39 17.06 2.70
N ARG A 12 -11.58 16.02 2.53
CA ARG A 12 -10.35 16.03 1.70
C ARG A 12 -10.75 16.37 0.24
N PRO A 13 -10.22 17.44 -0.38
CA PRO A 13 -10.59 17.77 -1.75
C PRO A 13 -9.95 16.80 -2.76
N SER A 14 -10.69 16.63 -3.86
CA SER A 14 -10.47 15.72 -4.98
C SER A 14 -9.18 15.92 -5.75
N ALA A 15 -8.60 14.79 -6.17
CA ALA A 15 -7.95 14.54 -7.46
C ALA A 15 -7.44 15.77 -8.23
N GLY A 16 -6.38 16.40 -7.73
CA GLY A 16 -5.48 17.18 -8.57
C GLY A 16 -4.36 16.27 -9.06
N ASP A 17 -3.88 16.46 -10.30
CA ASP A 17 -2.69 15.83 -10.89
C ASP A 17 -1.74 15.32 -9.80
N ALA A 18 -1.74 14.00 -9.59
CA ALA A 18 -0.82 13.38 -8.67
C ALA A 18 0.58 13.63 -9.22
N LYS A 19 1.24 14.68 -8.71
CA LYS A 19 2.65 14.89 -8.94
C LYS A 19 3.34 13.70 -8.29
N VAL A 20 3.65 12.71 -9.10
CA VAL A 20 4.48 11.57 -8.71
C VAL A 20 5.82 12.15 -8.29
N ASP A 21 6.07 12.11 -7.00
CA ASP A 21 7.37 12.42 -6.43
C ASP A 21 8.05 11.09 -6.09
N PRO A 22 8.99 10.59 -6.92
CA PRO A 22 9.66 9.32 -6.67
C PRO A 22 10.50 9.31 -5.38
N SER A 23 10.75 10.48 -4.77
CA SER A 23 11.52 10.56 -3.53
C SER A 23 10.70 10.19 -2.28
N GLU A 24 9.37 10.07 -2.41
CA GLU A 24 8.52 9.50 -1.36
C GLU A 24 8.79 8.01 -1.09
N TYR A 25 9.45 7.31 -2.03
CA TYR A 25 9.76 5.89 -1.90
C TYR A 25 11.26 5.64 -1.84
N HIS A 26 11.65 4.70 -0.97
CA HIS A 26 13.03 4.28 -0.85
C HIS A 26 13.46 3.40 -2.04
N GLY A 27 14.69 3.61 -2.50
CA GLY A 27 15.23 2.94 -3.70
C GLY A 27 14.87 3.71 -4.96
N ASN A 28 15.77 3.75 -5.95
CA ASN A 28 15.56 4.45 -7.21
C ASN A 28 14.46 3.75 -8.04
N LEU A 29 13.20 3.89 -7.64
CA LEU A 29 12.05 3.30 -8.32
C LEU A 29 11.80 4.01 -9.65
N SER A 30 11.34 3.24 -10.64
CA SER A 30 10.88 3.81 -11.89
C SER A 30 9.58 4.59 -11.70
N VAL A 31 9.31 5.59 -12.54
CA VAL A 31 8.03 6.33 -12.52
C VAL A 31 6.83 5.38 -12.69
N GLU A 32 6.97 4.34 -13.51
CA GLU A 32 5.94 3.31 -13.68
C GLU A 32 5.66 2.57 -12.37
N THR A 33 6.70 2.13 -11.67
CA THR A 33 6.59 1.48 -10.36
C THR A 33 5.88 2.38 -9.37
N VAL A 34 6.25 3.67 -9.31
CA VAL A 34 5.60 4.63 -8.38
C VAL A 34 4.10 4.79 -8.68
N LEU A 35 3.71 4.87 -9.95
CA LEU A 35 2.29 4.92 -10.34
C LEU A 35 1.53 3.66 -9.91
N LYS A 36 2.13 2.47 -10.08
CA LYS A 36 1.53 1.20 -9.62
C LYS A 36 1.42 1.16 -8.09
N VAL A 37 2.40 1.68 -7.35
CA VAL A 37 2.34 1.78 -5.89
C VAL A 37 1.22 2.72 -5.44
N GLN A 38 1.10 3.90 -6.03
CA GLN A 38 -0.01 4.81 -5.73
C GLN A 38 -1.38 4.19 -6.04
N GLN A 39 -1.47 3.32 -7.05
CA GLN A 39 -2.69 2.58 -7.35
C GLN A 39 -2.94 1.46 -6.33
N CYS A 40 -1.89 0.76 -5.90
CA CYS A 40 -1.92 -0.25 -4.85
C CYS A 40 -2.41 0.31 -3.52
N GLU A 41 -1.98 1.52 -3.14
CA GLU A 41 -2.39 2.22 -1.91
C GLU A 41 -3.88 2.60 -1.89
N LYS A 42 -4.55 2.61 -3.05
CA LYS A 42 -6.01 2.81 -3.13
C LYS A 42 -6.79 1.51 -2.95
N ASP A 43 -6.16 0.36 -3.14
CA ASP A 43 -6.73 -0.96 -2.90
C ASP A 43 -6.29 -1.48 -1.54
N SER A 44 -7.14 -1.33 -0.52
CA SER A 44 -6.77 -1.66 0.86
C SER A 44 -6.31 -3.10 1.04
N ASN A 45 -6.84 -4.05 0.26
CA ASN A 45 -6.44 -5.45 0.33
C ASN A 45 -5.02 -5.68 -0.21
N ALA A 46 -4.71 -5.13 -1.39
CA ALA A 46 -3.36 -5.20 -1.97
C ALA A 46 -2.35 -4.45 -1.10
N MET A 47 -2.68 -3.25 -0.64
CA MET A 47 -1.83 -2.46 0.24
C MET A 47 -1.50 -3.25 1.51
N GLU A 48 -2.50 -3.81 2.19
CA GLU A 48 -2.29 -4.58 3.41
C GLU A 48 -1.43 -5.82 3.18
N LEU A 49 -1.70 -6.57 2.11
CA LEU A 49 -0.91 -7.74 1.74
C LEU A 49 0.57 -7.36 1.51
N CYS A 50 0.81 -6.33 0.70
CA CYS A 50 2.17 -5.92 0.35
C CYS A 50 2.92 -5.32 1.55
N MET A 51 2.24 -4.58 2.43
CA MET A 51 2.81 -4.10 3.69
C MET A 51 3.20 -5.25 4.61
N ARG A 52 2.32 -6.25 4.79
CA ARG A 52 2.62 -7.44 5.59
C ARG A 52 3.83 -8.18 5.04
N CYS A 53 3.87 -8.37 3.72
CA CYS A 53 4.96 -9.07 3.02
C CYS A 53 6.31 -8.35 3.21
N ALA A 54 6.36 -7.03 3.02
CA ALA A 54 7.57 -6.23 3.25
C ALA A 54 8.04 -6.31 4.71
N LYS A 55 7.09 -6.27 5.66
CA LYS A 55 7.39 -6.38 7.10
C LYS A 55 8.02 -7.73 7.47
N VAL A 56 7.48 -8.85 6.98
CA VAL A 56 7.98 -10.18 7.32
C VAL A 56 9.30 -10.52 6.62
N THR A 57 9.52 -10.00 5.41
CA THR A 57 10.77 -10.16 4.66
C THR A 57 11.87 -9.20 5.10
N LYS A 58 11.51 -8.12 5.80
CA LYS A 58 12.41 -7.03 6.22
C LYS A 58 13.13 -6.39 5.03
N SER A 59 12.44 -6.29 3.90
CA SER A 59 12.98 -5.79 2.65
C SER A 59 12.17 -4.61 2.15
N ASP A 60 12.81 -3.44 2.09
CA ASP A 60 12.18 -2.18 1.68
C ASP A 60 11.79 -2.18 0.18
N ILE A 61 12.36 -3.10 -0.61
CA ILE A 61 12.01 -3.25 -2.04
C ILE A 61 10.76 -4.12 -2.26
N VAL A 62 10.36 -4.93 -1.27
CA VAL A 62 9.26 -5.89 -1.46
C VAL A 62 7.92 -5.18 -1.61
N TYR A 63 7.70 -4.08 -0.89
CA TYR A 63 6.46 -3.30 -1.02
C TYR A 63 6.23 -2.79 -2.44
N PRO A 64 7.16 -2.03 -3.07
CA PRO A 64 6.94 -1.51 -4.41
C PRO A 64 6.87 -2.60 -5.49
N VAL A 65 7.63 -3.69 -5.35
CA VAL A 65 7.60 -4.82 -6.30
C VAL A 65 6.29 -5.62 -6.17
N CYS A 66 5.83 -5.87 -4.95
CA CYS A 66 4.53 -6.51 -4.69
C CYS A 66 3.37 -5.68 -5.26
N CYS A 67 3.37 -4.37 -5.02
CA CYS A 67 2.35 -3.46 -5.55
C CYS A 67 2.37 -3.36 -7.08
N SER A 68 3.54 -3.53 -7.70
CA SER A 68 3.67 -3.57 -9.16
C SER A 68 3.24 -4.91 -9.77
N ASN A 69 3.14 -5.95 -8.93
CA ASN A 69 2.98 -7.35 -9.32
C ASN A 69 3.97 -7.80 -10.40
N ASP A 70 5.18 -7.26 -10.34
CA ASP A 70 6.26 -7.71 -11.24
C ASP A 70 6.67 -9.13 -10.82
N ASP A 71 6.94 -9.98 -11.81
CA ASP A 71 7.39 -11.37 -11.64
C ASP A 71 6.50 -12.27 -10.74
N GLY A 72 5.21 -11.94 -10.59
CA GLY A 72 4.27 -12.71 -9.75
C GLY A 72 4.52 -12.56 -8.25
N ILE A 73 5.26 -11.53 -7.83
CA ILE A 73 5.62 -11.30 -6.42
C ILE A 73 4.39 -11.11 -5.53
N LYS A 74 3.26 -10.60 -6.06
CA LYS A 74 2.04 -10.45 -5.26
C LYS A 74 1.47 -11.80 -4.83
N ASP A 75 1.49 -12.79 -5.72
CA ASP A 75 1.04 -14.16 -5.42
C ASP A 75 2.01 -14.83 -4.44
N TRP A 76 3.32 -14.67 -4.65
CA TRP A 76 4.32 -15.12 -3.69
C TRP A 76 4.11 -14.51 -2.29
N CYS A 77 3.84 -13.20 -2.22
CA CYS A 77 3.54 -12.51 -0.98
C CYS A 77 2.29 -13.06 -0.29
N ARG A 78 1.25 -13.43 -1.04
CA ARG A 78 0.04 -14.07 -0.49
C ARG A 78 0.41 -15.39 0.16
N GLU A 79 1.07 -16.28 -0.59
CA GLU A 79 1.47 -17.58 -0.07
C GLU A 79 2.40 -17.45 1.13
N TYR A 80 3.38 -16.53 1.08
CA TYR A 80 4.35 -16.35 2.16
C TYR A 80 3.75 -15.75 3.44
N VAL A 81 2.89 -14.73 3.32
CA VAL A 81 2.24 -14.09 4.47
C VAL A 81 1.22 -15.01 5.13
N TYR A 82 0.51 -15.82 4.33
CA TYR A 82 -0.53 -16.71 4.84
C TYR A 82 -0.04 -18.15 5.06
N TYR A 83 1.23 -18.44 4.82
CA TYR A 83 1.83 -19.75 5.08
C TYR A 83 1.58 -20.20 6.52
N GLY A 84 0.94 -21.35 6.70
CA GLY A 84 0.60 -21.91 8.02
C GLY A 84 -0.64 -21.32 8.70
N ASN A 85 -1.36 -20.38 8.06
CA ASN A 85 -2.63 -19.84 8.55
C ASN A 85 -3.85 -20.58 7.97
N GLU A 86 -3.76 -21.91 7.80
CA GLU A 86 -4.90 -22.77 7.46
C GLU A 86 -5.87 -22.99 8.64
N GLU A 87 -5.86 -22.12 9.65
CA GLU A 87 -6.85 -22.13 10.73
C GLU A 87 -8.07 -21.30 10.34
N GLY A 88 -9.02 -21.94 9.66
CA GLY A 88 -10.45 -21.60 9.73
C GLY A 88 -10.94 -20.46 8.83
N GLN A 89 -11.19 -20.76 7.55
CA GLN A 89 -12.37 -20.25 6.87
C GLN A 89 -13.51 -21.25 7.13
N ASP A 90 -14.38 -20.94 8.11
CA ASP A 90 -15.76 -21.45 8.19
C ASP A 90 -16.70 -20.26 7.94
#